data_AF-A0A424YXW6-F1
#
_entry.id   AF-A0A424YXW6-F1
#
_cell.length_a   1.000
_cell.length_b   1.000
_cell.length_c   1.000
_cell.angle_alpha   90.00
_cell.angle_beta   90.00
_cell.angle_gamma   90.00
#
_symmetry.space_group_name_H-M   'P 1'
#
loop_
_entity.id
_entity.type
_entity.pdbx_description
1 polymer ?
#
loop_
_entity_poly.entity_id
_entity_poly.type
_entity_poly.pdbx_seq_one_letter_code
_entity_poly.pdbx_strand_id
1 'polypeptide(L)'
;MASSKKLILSLATISCLSSLALAQISGPQQPAIPYTQGNNYYYTLLGYASGTAIEISGNETTNNVFLGKYAYLDHSGKALHASVNTTQHLTIQNILNRGIIAGALSIENQGQIENVFIDINNINNQGYIRNVYIGIWGERNGKIELDSFKNSGIIYNTDNNGVLFEGKDIQIGKFINTGII
;
A
#
# COMPACT_ATOMS: atom_id res chain seq x y z
N MET A 1 -51.72 -0.46 50.69
CA MET A 1 -50.94 -1.56 50.06
C MET A 1 -50.05 -0.97 48.97
N ALA A 2 -48.74 -0.87 49.19
CA ALA A 2 -47.81 -0.39 48.18
C ALA A 2 -47.38 -1.55 47.27
N SER A 3 -47.66 -1.44 45.97
CA SER A 3 -47.21 -2.41 44.96
C SER A 3 -45.79 -2.06 44.53
N SER A 4 -44.82 -2.90 44.91
CA SER A 4 -43.43 -2.78 44.46
C SER A 4 -43.30 -3.32 43.04
N LYS A 5 -43.04 -2.44 42.05
CA LYS A 5 -42.66 -2.86 40.71
C LYS A 5 -41.21 -3.35 40.73
N LYS A 6 -41.00 -4.64 40.47
CA LYS A 6 -39.64 -5.22 40.35
C LYS A 6 -39.05 -4.85 39.00
N LEU A 7 -37.87 -4.25 39.01
CA LEU A 7 -37.07 -3.98 37.82
C LEU A 7 -36.21 -5.22 37.53
N ILE A 8 -36.43 -5.88 36.40
CA ILE A 8 -35.61 -7.00 35.94
C ILE A 8 -34.64 -6.45 34.90
N LEU A 9 -33.34 -6.46 35.22
CA LEU A 9 -32.29 -6.18 34.25
C LEU A 9 -31.78 -7.53 33.71
N SER A 10 -32.02 -7.81 32.43
CA SER A 10 -31.33 -8.88 31.74
C SER A 10 -29.98 -8.37 31.24
N LEU A 11 -28.95 -9.18 31.47
CA LEU A 11 -27.61 -8.94 30.94
C LEU A 11 -27.63 -9.29 29.45
N ALA A 12 -27.75 -8.29 28.58
CA ALA A 12 -27.54 -8.48 27.15
C ALA A 12 -26.03 -8.56 26.90
N THR A 13 -25.54 -9.73 26.50
CA THR A 13 -24.18 -9.90 26.01
C THR A 13 -24.04 -9.13 24.71
N ILE A 14 -23.38 -7.97 24.74
CA ILE A 14 -23.01 -7.24 23.53
C ILE A 14 -21.78 -7.95 22.97
N SER A 15 -22.00 -8.88 22.04
CA SER A 15 -20.91 -9.42 21.23
C SER A 15 -20.49 -8.34 20.24
N CYS A 16 -19.45 -7.58 20.57
CA CYS A 16 -18.72 -6.84 19.56
C CYS A 16 -18.03 -7.89 18.67
N LEU A 17 -18.63 -8.26 17.55
CA LEU A 17 -17.87 -8.83 16.45
C LEU A 17 -16.89 -7.73 16.02
N SER A 18 -15.71 -7.68 16.64
CA SER A 18 -14.56 -7.09 15.98
C SER A 18 -14.35 -7.97 14.76
N SER A 19 -14.75 -7.49 13.58
CA SER A 19 -14.28 -8.10 12.34
C SER A 19 -12.77 -8.15 12.46
N LEU A 20 -12.19 -9.35 12.37
CA LEU A 20 -10.76 -9.52 12.20
C LEU A 20 -10.44 -8.84 10.88
N ALA A 21 -10.08 -7.57 10.93
CA ALA A 21 -9.60 -6.85 9.76
C ALA A 21 -8.28 -7.53 9.39
N LEU A 22 -8.35 -8.42 8.39
CA LEU A 22 -7.19 -9.09 7.80
C LEU A 22 -6.11 -8.04 7.54
N ALA A 23 -4.86 -8.36 7.84
CA ALA A 23 -3.74 -7.46 7.64
C ALA A 23 -3.74 -7.00 6.17
N GLN A 24 -3.95 -5.69 5.95
CA GLN A 24 -4.07 -5.11 4.62
C GLN A 24 -2.73 -4.86 3.95
N ILE A 25 -1.67 -4.96 4.75
CA ILE A 25 -0.29 -5.04 4.29
C ILE A 25 0.28 -6.35 4.83
N SER A 26 0.82 -7.17 3.95
CA SER A 26 1.49 -8.43 4.29
C SER A 26 2.91 -8.45 3.73
N GLY A 27 3.75 -9.32 4.27
CA GLY A 27 5.14 -9.43 3.86
C GLY A 27 5.99 -10.16 4.90
N PRO A 28 7.32 -9.96 4.87
CA PRO A 28 8.24 -10.48 5.87
C PRO A 28 7.76 -10.24 7.31
N GLN A 29 7.93 -11.21 8.21
CA GLN A 29 7.57 -11.05 9.63
C GLN A 29 8.71 -10.45 10.45
N GLN A 30 9.96 -10.73 10.07
CA GLN A 30 11.16 -10.06 10.56
C GLN A 30 12.06 -9.75 9.38
N PRO A 31 12.74 -8.59 9.35
CA PRO A 31 12.80 -7.54 10.37
C PRO A 31 11.72 -6.45 10.18
N ALA A 32 10.49 -6.85 9.83
CA ALA A 32 9.37 -5.92 9.68
C ALA A 32 8.66 -5.66 11.01
N ILE A 33 8.05 -4.48 11.11
CA ILE A 33 7.25 -4.03 12.25
C ILE A 33 5.91 -3.54 11.69
N PRO A 34 4.90 -4.41 11.62
CA PRO A 34 3.54 -4.00 11.29
C PRO A 34 2.89 -3.32 12.50
N TYR A 35 2.10 -2.27 12.26
CA TYR A 35 1.32 -1.57 13.26
C TYR A 35 0.00 -1.08 12.64
N THR A 36 -1.09 -1.16 13.41
CA THR A 36 -2.42 -0.74 12.95
C THR A 36 -3.06 0.18 13.97
N GLN A 37 -3.67 1.27 13.50
CA GLN A 37 -4.43 2.21 14.31
C GLN A 37 -5.75 2.55 13.61
N GLY A 38 -6.85 1.92 14.04
CA GLY A 38 -8.12 1.99 13.32
C GLY A 38 -7.94 1.43 11.90
N ASN A 39 -8.33 2.21 10.89
CA ASN A 39 -8.18 1.83 9.47
C ASN A 39 -6.82 2.22 8.87
N ASN A 40 -5.89 2.73 9.68
CA ASN A 40 -4.54 3.06 9.23
C ASN A 40 -3.60 1.89 9.46
N TYR A 41 -2.97 1.41 8.38
CA TYR A 41 -2.02 0.31 8.40
C TYR A 41 -0.62 0.84 8.12
N TYR A 42 0.32 0.47 8.97
CA TYR A 42 1.71 0.88 8.91
C TYR A 42 2.57 -0.38 8.79
N TYR A 43 3.46 -0.40 7.81
CA TYR A 43 4.39 -1.49 7.62
C TYR A 43 5.81 -0.93 7.48
N THR A 44 6.65 -1.19 8.48
CA THR A 44 8.04 -0.70 8.49
C THR A 44 9.00 -1.85 8.34
N LEU A 45 9.86 -1.83 7.32
CA LEU A 45 10.98 -2.76 7.16
C LEU A 45 12.29 -2.06 7.55
N LEU A 46 13.10 -2.67 8.43
CA LEU A 46 14.34 -2.05 8.94
C LEU A 46 15.62 -2.80 8.58
N GLY A 47 15.53 -3.96 7.94
CA GLY A 47 16.69 -4.78 7.60
C GLY A 47 16.46 -5.64 6.37
N TYR A 48 17.21 -6.73 6.28
CA TYR A 48 17.19 -7.63 5.13
C TYR A 48 15.98 -8.56 5.14
N ALA A 49 15.22 -8.55 4.05
CA ALA A 49 14.10 -9.44 3.77
C ALA A 49 14.30 -10.08 2.39
N SER A 50 14.55 -11.39 2.36
CA SER A 50 14.78 -12.13 1.11
C SER A 50 13.58 -12.95 0.69
N GLY A 51 13.35 -12.99 -0.62
CA GLY A 51 12.39 -13.85 -1.28
C GLY A 51 10.92 -13.51 -1.06
N THR A 52 10.59 -12.53 -0.22
CA THR A 52 9.20 -12.19 0.13
C THR A 52 8.89 -10.75 -0.29
N ALA A 53 7.79 -10.56 -1.01
CA ALA A 53 7.27 -9.24 -1.36
C ALA A 53 6.52 -8.58 -0.19
N ILE A 54 6.37 -7.27 -0.25
CA ILE A 54 5.38 -6.52 0.54
C ILE A 54 4.14 -6.36 -0.34
N GLU A 55 3.02 -6.88 0.11
CA GLU A 55 1.75 -6.86 -0.62
C GLU A 55 0.75 -5.97 0.12
N ILE A 56 0.07 -5.07 -0.60
CA ILE A 56 -0.99 -4.20 -0.09
C ILE A 56 -2.28 -4.50 -0.86
N SER A 57 -3.37 -4.81 -0.15
CA SER A 57 -4.64 -5.21 -0.78
C SER A 57 -5.91 -4.72 -0.08
N GLY A 58 -5.81 -3.62 0.69
CA GLY A 58 -6.92 -3.18 1.55
C GLY A 58 -7.90 -2.18 0.96
N ASN A 59 -9.18 -2.53 1.08
CA ASN A 59 -10.31 -1.64 0.83
C ASN A 59 -10.57 -0.71 2.02
N GLU A 60 -10.95 0.55 1.75
CA GLU A 60 -11.34 1.51 2.80
C GLU A 60 -10.30 1.63 3.92
N THR A 61 -9.03 1.37 3.58
CA THR A 61 -7.90 1.39 4.50
C THR A 61 -6.84 2.34 3.99
N THR A 62 -6.13 2.95 4.93
CA THR A 62 -5.10 3.94 4.64
C THR A 62 -3.74 3.29 4.89
N ASN A 63 -3.02 2.98 3.81
CA ASN A 63 -1.81 2.17 3.86
C ASN A 63 -0.55 3.03 3.85
N ASN A 64 0.40 2.70 4.74
CA ASN A 64 1.68 3.39 4.88
C ASN A 64 2.82 2.36 4.89
N VAL A 65 3.80 2.51 4.00
CA VAL A 65 4.98 1.66 3.95
C VAL A 65 6.26 2.47 4.13
N PHE A 66 7.11 2.03 5.04
CA PHE A 66 8.39 2.68 5.35
C PHE A 66 9.53 1.68 5.26
N LEU A 67 10.49 1.93 4.37
CA LEU A 67 11.75 1.19 4.32
C LEU A 67 12.84 2.06 4.94
N GLY A 68 13.41 1.60 6.05
CA GLY A 68 14.54 2.24 6.72
C GLY A 68 15.80 2.24 5.84
N LYS A 69 16.82 3.01 6.24
CA LYS A 69 18.07 3.15 5.47
C LYS A 69 18.79 1.82 5.19
N TYR A 70 18.67 0.87 6.12
CA TYR A 70 19.28 -0.47 6.01
C TYR A 70 18.28 -1.54 5.57
N ALA A 71 17.05 -1.14 5.22
CA ALA A 71 16.07 -2.06 4.69
C ALA A 71 16.52 -2.54 3.31
N TYR A 72 16.48 -3.85 3.09
CA TYR A 72 16.72 -4.42 1.79
C TYR A 72 15.64 -5.46 1.52
N LEU A 73 14.73 -5.14 0.61
CA LEU A 73 13.70 -6.01 0.09
C LEU A 73 14.23 -6.70 -1.18
N ASP A 74 14.81 -7.88 -0.96
CA ASP A 74 15.39 -8.73 -1.98
C ASP A 74 14.32 -9.64 -2.59
N HIS A 75 13.57 -9.06 -3.53
CA HIS A 75 12.58 -9.78 -4.33
C HIS A 75 12.64 -9.23 -5.75
N SER A 76 12.91 -10.08 -6.76
CA SER A 76 13.14 -9.63 -8.14
C SER A 76 11.85 -9.37 -8.94
N GLY A 77 10.68 -9.79 -8.45
CA GLY A 77 9.39 -9.54 -9.08
C GLY A 77 8.81 -8.17 -8.74
N LYS A 78 7.52 -8.14 -8.41
CA LYS A 78 6.86 -6.99 -7.79
C LYS A 78 7.17 -7.01 -6.30
N ALA A 79 8.30 -6.39 -5.94
CA ALA A 79 8.84 -6.45 -4.58
C ALA A 79 7.95 -5.72 -3.58
N LEU A 80 7.47 -4.53 -3.96
CA LEU A 80 6.39 -3.86 -3.26
C LEU A 80 5.23 -3.77 -4.24
N HIS A 81 4.17 -4.50 -3.93
CA HIS A 81 3.03 -4.63 -4.81
C HIS A 81 1.77 -4.18 -4.06
N ALA A 82 1.12 -3.15 -4.58
CA ALA A 82 -0.16 -2.71 -4.10
C ALA A 82 -1.19 -2.98 -5.19
N SER A 83 -2.21 -3.77 -4.87
CA SER A 83 -3.17 -4.21 -5.87
C SER A 83 -4.61 -4.12 -5.40
N VAL A 84 -5.46 -3.79 -6.35
CA VAL A 84 -6.92 -3.76 -6.18
C VAL A 84 -7.49 -5.09 -6.70
N ASN A 85 -7.96 -5.98 -5.82
CA ASN A 85 -8.31 -7.37 -6.18
C ASN A 85 -9.75 -7.81 -5.94
N THR A 86 -10.48 -7.10 -5.08
CA THR A 86 -11.87 -7.45 -4.69
C THR A 86 -12.74 -6.21 -4.50
N THR A 87 -12.12 -5.06 -4.27
CA THR A 87 -12.78 -3.80 -3.99
C THR A 87 -12.43 -2.77 -5.04
N GLN A 88 -13.13 -1.65 -5.07
CA GLN A 88 -12.92 -0.65 -6.12
C GLN A 88 -11.96 0.46 -5.69
N HIS A 89 -11.56 0.52 -4.42
CA HIS A 89 -10.75 1.63 -3.90
C HIS A 89 -9.54 1.13 -3.10
N LEU A 90 -8.36 1.67 -3.41
CA LEU A 90 -7.12 1.50 -2.66
C LEU A 90 -6.55 2.86 -2.32
N THR A 91 -6.27 3.08 -1.04
CA THR A 91 -5.62 4.31 -0.57
C THR A 91 -4.23 4.00 -0.01
N ILE A 92 -3.23 4.69 -0.55
CA ILE A 92 -1.84 4.67 -0.10
C ILE A 92 -1.47 6.07 0.37
N GLN A 93 -1.37 6.24 1.68
CA GLN A 93 -1.03 7.54 2.25
C GLN A 93 0.45 7.87 2.06
N ASN A 94 1.33 6.88 2.29
CA ASN A 94 2.77 7.05 2.16
C ASN A 94 3.48 5.78 1.70
N ILE A 95 4.39 5.92 0.76
CA ILE A 95 5.51 5.00 0.56
C ILE A 95 6.79 5.81 0.70
N LEU A 96 7.56 5.55 1.76
CA LEU A 96 8.88 6.14 1.97
C LEU A 96 9.93 5.06 1.82
N ASN A 97 10.74 5.14 0.78
CA ASN A 97 11.89 4.26 0.60
C ASN A 97 13.19 4.99 0.94
N ARG A 98 13.90 4.55 1.99
CA ARG A 98 15.29 5.00 2.27
C ARG A 98 16.31 3.89 2.06
N GLY A 99 15.86 2.68 1.73
CA GLY A 99 16.67 1.47 1.59
C GLY A 99 16.71 1.00 0.14
N ILE A 100 16.65 -0.32 -0.05
CA ILE A 100 16.75 -0.97 -1.37
C ILE A 100 15.49 -1.80 -1.63
N ILE A 101 14.81 -1.51 -2.75
CA ILE A 101 13.79 -2.37 -3.35
C ILE A 101 14.42 -2.97 -4.61
N ALA A 102 14.87 -4.23 -4.55
CA ALA A 102 15.55 -4.88 -5.70
C ALA A 102 14.62 -5.24 -6.86
N GLY A 103 13.31 -5.21 -6.63
CA GLY A 103 12.29 -5.44 -7.65
C GLY A 103 11.51 -4.19 -7.99
N ALA A 104 10.34 -4.41 -8.60
CA ALA A 104 9.42 -3.35 -8.94
C ALA A 104 8.66 -2.84 -7.71
N LEU A 105 8.48 -1.53 -7.64
CA LEU A 105 7.35 -0.93 -6.94
C LEU A 105 6.17 -0.89 -7.93
N SER A 106 5.15 -1.70 -7.70
CA SER A 106 4.00 -1.84 -8.59
C SER A 106 2.71 -1.47 -7.87
N ILE A 107 1.93 -0.55 -8.43
CA ILE A 107 0.62 -0.15 -7.91
C ILE A 107 -0.40 -0.26 -9.05
N GLU A 108 -1.34 -1.20 -8.96
CA GLU A 108 -2.17 -1.55 -10.12
C GLU A 108 -3.52 -2.21 -9.78
N ASN A 109 -4.36 -2.40 -10.80
CA ASN A 109 -5.50 -3.30 -10.71
C ASN A 109 -5.06 -4.76 -10.85
N GLN A 110 -5.74 -5.67 -10.17
CA GLN A 110 -5.61 -7.12 -10.39
C GLN A 110 -6.83 -7.66 -11.13
N GLY A 111 -6.60 -8.54 -12.11
CA GLY A 111 -7.69 -9.21 -12.83
C GLY A 111 -8.47 -8.28 -13.77
N GLN A 112 -9.79 -8.49 -13.87
CA GLN A 112 -10.67 -7.81 -14.84
C GLN A 112 -11.63 -6.82 -14.17
N ILE A 113 -11.20 -6.21 -13.06
CA ILE A 113 -12.03 -5.33 -12.23
C ILE A 113 -12.23 -3.97 -12.94
N GLU A 114 -13.46 -3.46 -12.88
CA GLU A 114 -13.84 -2.16 -13.45
C GLU A 114 -14.13 -1.12 -12.37
N ASN A 115 -13.98 0.16 -12.73
CA ASN A 115 -14.17 1.32 -11.87
C ASN A 115 -13.21 1.32 -10.68
N VAL A 116 -11.96 0.93 -10.94
CA VAL A 116 -10.88 0.96 -9.96
C VAL A 116 -10.48 2.42 -9.70
N PHE A 117 -10.39 2.79 -8.43
CA PHE A 117 -9.87 4.05 -7.95
C PHE A 117 -8.65 3.78 -7.06
N ILE A 118 -7.51 4.36 -7.40
CA ILE A 118 -6.29 4.26 -6.62
C ILE A 118 -5.88 5.68 -6.23
N ASP A 119 -5.94 5.97 -4.95
CA ASP A 119 -5.54 7.25 -4.36
C ASP A 119 -4.18 7.09 -3.67
N ILE A 120 -3.18 7.82 -4.14
CA ILE A 120 -1.81 7.80 -3.66
C ILE A 120 -1.43 9.20 -3.24
N ASN A 121 -1.31 9.44 -1.94
CA ASN A 121 -0.91 10.76 -1.48
C ASN A 121 0.59 11.03 -1.72
N ASN A 122 1.48 10.13 -1.30
CA ASN A 122 2.92 10.42 -1.40
C ASN A 122 3.78 9.18 -1.61
N ILE A 123 4.58 9.19 -2.68
CA ILE A 123 5.71 8.29 -2.89
C ILE A 123 6.99 9.12 -2.79
N ASN A 124 7.88 8.73 -1.89
CA ASN A 124 9.16 9.39 -1.66
C ASN A 124 10.30 8.37 -1.69
N ASN A 125 10.98 8.28 -2.83
CA ASN A 125 12.17 7.47 -2.98
C ASN A 125 13.43 8.28 -2.65
N GLN A 126 14.12 7.89 -1.59
CA GLN A 126 15.43 8.39 -1.16
C GLN A 126 16.53 7.32 -1.28
N GLY A 127 16.14 6.07 -1.56
CA GLY A 127 17.03 4.92 -1.70
C GLY A 127 17.09 4.42 -3.13
N TYR A 128 17.17 3.11 -3.30
CA TYR A 128 17.14 2.45 -4.61
C TYR A 128 15.80 1.75 -4.84
N ILE A 129 15.25 1.88 -6.04
CA ILE A 129 14.17 1.05 -6.58
C ILE A 129 14.60 0.59 -7.96
N ARG A 130 14.40 -0.68 -8.31
CA ARG A 130 14.73 -1.12 -9.68
C ARG A 130 13.84 -0.41 -10.71
N ASN A 131 12.53 -0.53 -10.57
CA ASN A 131 11.59 0.14 -11.46
C ASN A 131 10.27 0.44 -10.76
N VAL A 132 9.55 1.43 -11.27
CA VAL A 132 8.23 1.82 -10.78
C VAL A 132 7.20 1.60 -11.88
N TYR A 133 6.11 0.93 -11.55
CA TYR A 133 4.93 0.79 -12.40
C TYR A 133 3.70 1.23 -11.62
N ILE A 134 2.95 2.19 -12.14
CA ILE A 134 1.70 2.64 -11.55
C ILE A 134 0.68 2.69 -12.68
N GLY A 135 -0.30 1.80 -12.67
CA GLY A 135 -1.20 1.72 -13.81
C GLY A 135 -2.46 0.88 -13.67
N ILE A 136 -3.40 1.18 -14.54
CA ILE A 136 -4.61 0.40 -14.77
C ILE A 136 -4.52 -0.19 -16.18
N TRP A 137 -4.29 -1.50 -16.27
CA TRP A 137 -4.05 -2.21 -17.53
C TRP A 137 -5.31 -2.92 -18.05
N GLY A 138 -5.29 -3.28 -19.34
CA GLY A 138 -6.39 -4.00 -20.01
C GLY A 138 -7.56 -3.13 -20.48
N GLU A 139 -7.29 -1.87 -20.83
CA GLU A 139 -8.26 -0.86 -21.30
C GLU A 139 -9.44 -0.58 -20.34
N ARG A 140 -9.25 -0.89 -19.06
CA ARG A 140 -10.28 -0.77 -18.04
C ARG A 140 -10.60 0.69 -17.71
N ASN A 141 -11.84 0.92 -17.29
CA ASN A 141 -12.24 2.19 -16.72
C ASN A 141 -11.76 2.23 -15.27
N GLY A 142 -10.99 3.26 -14.93
CA GLY A 142 -10.50 3.49 -13.59
C GLY A 142 -9.61 4.72 -13.56
N LYS A 143 -9.35 5.19 -12.35
CA LYS A 143 -8.69 6.46 -12.08
C LYS A 143 -7.58 6.27 -11.07
N ILE A 144 -6.43 6.86 -11.36
CA ILE A 144 -5.31 6.96 -10.42
C ILE A 144 -5.11 8.45 -10.10
N GLU A 145 -5.14 8.79 -8.82
CA GLU A 145 -4.71 10.09 -8.32
C GLU A 145 -3.41 9.92 -7.53
N LEU A 146 -2.36 10.62 -7.94
CA LEU A 146 -1.08 10.64 -7.27
C LEU A 146 -0.74 12.09 -6.90
N ASP A 147 -0.89 12.49 -5.63
CA ASP A 147 -0.59 13.88 -5.23
C ASP A 147 0.90 14.19 -5.40
N SER A 148 1.79 13.34 -4.90
CA SER A 148 3.24 13.56 -5.07
C SER A 148 4.07 12.30 -5.29
N PHE A 149 4.84 12.32 -6.37
CA PHE A 149 5.98 11.44 -6.62
C PHE A 149 7.28 12.22 -6.45
N LYS A 150 8.13 11.77 -5.54
CA LYS A 150 9.44 12.36 -5.26
C LYS A 150 10.53 11.30 -5.40
N ASN A 151 11.56 11.61 -6.17
CA ASN A 151 12.77 10.81 -6.26
C ASN A 151 14.00 11.67 -5.98
N SER A 152 14.68 11.39 -4.89
CA SER A 152 16.03 11.90 -4.61
C SER A 152 17.08 10.80 -4.58
N GLY A 153 16.67 9.54 -4.73
CA GLY A 153 17.52 8.37 -4.79
C GLY A 153 17.80 7.93 -6.23
N ILE A 154 17.79 6.63 -6.44
CA ILE A 154 18.04 5.98 -7.73
C ILE A 154 16.83 5.13 -8.10
N ILE A 155 16.31 5.35 -9.29
CA ILE A 155 15.44 4.42 -9.99
C ILE A 155 16.21 3.98 -11.22
N TYR A 156 16.48 2.68 -11.36
CA TYR A 156 17.32 2.21 -12.47
C TYR A 156 16.99 0.79 -12.87
N ASN A 157 16.63 0.63 -14.14
CA ASN A 157 16.34 -0.64 -14.78
C ASN A 157 17.03 -0.66 -16.15
N THR A 158 17.78 -1.73 -16.44
CA THR A 158 18.46 -1.91 -17.73
C THR A 158 17.56 -2.45 -18.82
N ASP A 159 16.49 -3.15 -18.43
CA ASP A 159 15.76 -4.03 -19.35
C ASP A 159 14.39 -3.44 -19.75
N ASN A 160 13.95 -2.36 -19.11
CA ASN A 160 12.62 -1.77 -19.26
C ASN A 160 12.57 -0.32 -18.73
N ASN A 161 11.38 0.29 -18.78
CA ASN A 161 11.13 1.63 -18.22
C ASN A 161 11.59 1.74 -16.75
N GLY A 162 12.22 2.87 -16.40
CA GLY A 162 12.53 3.23 -15.01
C GLY A 162 11.25 3.54 -14.23
N VAL A 163 10.41 4.42 -14.77
CA VAL A 163 9.07 4.75 -14.25
C VAL A 163 8.07 4.67 -15.39
N LEU A 164 6.97 3.93 -15.20
CA LEU A 164 5.85 3.86 -16.14
C LEU A 164 4.54 4.18 -15.43
N PHE A 165 3.80 5.12 -16.00
CA PHE A 165 2.40 5.38 -15.69
C PHE A 165 1.53 4.90 -16.85
N GLU A 166 0.57 4.01 -16.60
CA GLU A 166 -0.27 3.41 -17.65
C GLU A 166 -1.74 3.46 -17.29
N GLY A 167 -2.59 4.11 -18.08
CA GLY A 167 -4.03 4.15 -17.82
C GLY A 167 -4.74 5.28 -18.55
N LYS A 168 -6.07 5.25 -18.56
CA LYS A 168 -6.91 6.25 -19.25
C LYS A 168 -7.07 7.55 -18.46
N ASP A 169 -7.12 7.48 -17.13
CA ASP A 169 -7.28 8.63 -16.23
C ASP A 169 -6.22 8.55 -15.11
N ILE A 170 -5.04 9.10 -15.39
CA ILE A 170 -3.96 9.23 -14.42
C ILE A 170 -3.69 10.71 -14.18
N GLN A 171 -3.80 11.13 -12.92
CA GLN A 171 -3.53 12.48 -12.50
C GLN A 171 -2.36 12.48 -11.54
N ILE A 172 -1.31 13.22 -11.88
CA ILE A 172 -0.11 13.38 -11.04
C ILE A 172 -0.03 14.85 -10.66
N GLY A 173 -0.18 15.16 -9.37
CA GLY A 173 -0.10 16.52 -8.87
C GLY A 173 1.32 17.07 -8.97
N LYS A 174 2.29 16.35 -8.42
CA LYS A 174 3.71 16.76 -8.38
C LYS A 174 4.61 15.59 -8.74
N PHE A 175 5.44 15.77 -9.76
CA PHE A 175 6.55 14.88 -10.08
C PHE A 175 7.87 15.62 -9.86
N ILE A 176 8.64 15.24 -8.84
CA ILE A 176 9.87 15.91 -8.44
C ILE A 176 11.01 14.91 -8.48
N ASN A 177 11.95 15.12 -9.40
CA ASN A 177 13.17 14.34 -9.46
C ASN A 177 14.39 15.22 -9.19
N THR A 178 15.17 14.86 -8.17
CA THR A 178 16.50 15.40 -7.90
C THR A 178 17.58 14.32 -7.91
N GLY A 179 17.18 13.05 -8.11
CA GLY A 179 18.06 11.89 -8.21
C GLY A 179 18.18 11.37 -9.63
N ILE A 180 18.42 10.06 -9.74
CA ILE A 180 18.53 9.34 -11.03
C ILE A 180 17.22 8.60 -11.30
N ILE A 181 16.73 8.74 -12.52
CA ILE A 181 15.70 7.90 -13.15
C ILE A 181 16.21 7.53 -14.54
#